data_AF-A0A157PGR9-F1
#
_entry.id   AF-A0A157PGR9-F1
#
_cell.length_a   1.000
_cell.length_b   1.000
_cell.length_c   1.000
_cell.angle_alpha   90.00
_cell.angle_beta   90.00
_cell.angle_gamma   90.00
#
_symmetry.space_group_name_H-M   'P 1'
#
loop_
_entity.id
_entity.type
_entity.pdbx_description
1 polymer ?
#
loop_
_entity_poly.entity_id
_entity_poly.type
_entity_poly.pdbx_seq_one_letter_code
_entity_poly.pdbx_strand_id
1 'polypeptide(L)'
;MRFRFRRSAAAAAMALSLATPLLQGCATDAAADPRVVAAEMDQPFMDWSQGLVTQIRSDPSYSRIPLDTAAQRDEFLVWMHDAYRQRVTRQEFAAWINSRYPHHQHEAAFIVSRLP
;
A
#
# COMPACT_ATOMS: atom_id res chain seq x y z
N MET A 1 62.74 34.65 -16.65
CA MET A 1 62.74 36.14 -16.59
C MET A 1 61.66 36.62 -17.54
N ARG A 2 60.62 37.38 -17.19
CA ARG A 2 60.48 38.49 -16.23
C ARG A 2 59.07 38.47 -15.62
N PHE A 3 59.01 38.64 -14.30
CA PHE A 3 57.79 38.91 -13.54
C PHE A 3 57.29 40.34 -13.78
N ARG A 4 55.98 40.54 -13.89
CA ARG A 4 55.33 41.79 -13.46
C ARG A 4 53.99 41.47 -12.78
N PHE A 5 54.07 41.43 -11.46
CA PHE A 5 52.95 41.56 -10.54
C PHE A 5 52.20 42.87 -10.80
N ARG A 6 50.86 42.82 -10.78
CA ARG A 6 50.05 43.99 -10.45
C ARG A 6 49.05 43.59 -9.37
N ARG A 7 49.26 44.20 -8.20
CA ARG A 7 48.43 44.11 -6.99
C ARG A 7 47.26 45.08 -7.11
N SER A 8 46.07 44.61 -6.75
CA SER A 8 44.98 45.35 -6.09
C SER A 8 44.17 44.24 -5.38
N ALA A 9 44.23 44.02 -4.07
CA ALA A 9 43.59 44.81 -2.99
C ALA A 9 42.17 45.24 -3.38
N ALA A 10 41.10 45.04 -2.61
CA ALA A 10 40.79 44.29 -1.41
C ALA A 10 39.25 44.37 -1.28
N ALA A 11 38.66 43.40 -0.56
CA ALA A 11 37.39 43.51 0.17
C ALA A 11 36.09 43.80 -0.59
N ALA A 12 35.16 42.85 -0.52
CA ALA A 12 33.90 43.04 0.21
C ALA A 12 33.16 41.69 0.30
N ALA A 13 33.07 41.16 1.52
CA ALA A 13 32.11 40.13 1.86
C ALA A 13 30.70 40.75 1.83
N MET A 14 29.77 40.14 1.10
CA MET A 14 28.34 40.28 1.36
C MET A 14 27.69 38.92 1.19
N ALA A 15 27.52 38.24 2.32
CA ALA A 15 26.54 37.19 2.48
C ALA A 15 25.15 37.83 2.41
N LEU A 16 24.37 37.50 1.38
CA LEU A 16 22.92 37.64 1.44
C LEU A 16 22.33 36.23 1.35
N SER A 17 22.13 35.67 2.54
CA SER A 17 21.25 34.55 2.83
C SER A 17 19.84 34.90 2.37
N LEU A 18 19.49 34.56 1.14
CA LEU A 18 18.10 34.52 0.71
C LEU A 18 17.47 33.27 1.31
N ALA A 19 16.80 33.50 2.45
CA ALA A 19 15.89 32.58 3.08
C ALA A 19 14.93 32.03 2.03
N THR A 20 15.10 30.77 1.66
CA THR A 20 14.06 29.98 1.01
C THR A 20 12.94 29.83 2.04
N PRO A 21 11.71 30.30 1.79
CA PRO A 21 10.58 29.81 2.55
C PRO A 21 10.41 28.35 2.12
N LEU A 22 10.98 27.44 2.92
CA LEU A 22 10.54 26.06 2.95
C LEU A 22 9.12 26.07 3.53
N LEU A 23 8.16 26.47 2.69
CA LEU A 23 6.77 26.07 2.82
C LEU A 23 6.71 24.56 2.51
N GLN A 24 7.33 23.75 3.37
CA GLN A 24 6.91 22.38 3.54
C GLN A 24 5.62 22.44 4.34
N GLY A 25 4.55 22.85 3.65
CA GLY A 25 3.21 22.62 4.12
C GLY A 25 3.07 21.12 4.30
N CYS A 26 2.84 20.70 5.55
CA CYS A 26 2.44 19.35 5.91
C CYS A 26 1.06 19.05 5.29
N ALA A 27 1.00 18.86 3.98
CA ALA A 27 -0.05 18.09 3.35
C ALA A 27 0.43 16.64 3.30
N THR A 28 0.44 15.97 4.45
CA THR A 28 0.30 14.51 4.44
C THR A 28 -1.15 14.21 4.10
N ASP A 29 -1.54 14.48 2.85
CA ASP A 29 -2.43 13.55 2.19
C ASP A 29 -1.65 12.25 2.20
N ALA A 30 -2.00 11.34 3.13
CA ALA A 30 -1.37 10.03 3.17
C ALA A 30 -1.56 9.43 1.79
N ALA A 31 -0.51 9.45 0.97
CA ALA A 31 -0.57 8.93 -0.39
C ALA A 31 -1.13 7.52 -0.29
N ALA A 32 -2.20 7.25 -1.04
CA ALA A 32 -2.86 5.96 -1.04
C ALA A 32 -1.81 4.86 -1.26
N ASP A 33 -1.90 3.78 -0.48
CA ASP A 33 -0.94 2.68 -0.59
C ASP A 33 -0.95 2.17 -2.04
N PRO A 34 0.20 2.22 -2.76
CA PRO A 34 0.25 1.84 -4.16
C PRO A 34 -0.18 0.38 -4.40
N ARG A 35 -0.10 -0.48 -3.39
CA ARG A 35 -0.57 -1.88 -3.47
C ARG A 35 -2.10 -1.96 -3.53
N VAL A 36 -2.78 -1.09 -2.78
CA VAL A 36 -4.25 -0.98 -2.80
C VAL A 36 -4.69 -0.48 -4.17
N VAL A 37 -4.05 0.59 -4.66
CA VAL A 37 -4.33 1.13 -6.01
C VAL A 37 -4.11 0.06 -7.09
N ALA A 38 -3.01 -0.70 -7.00
CA ALA A 38 -2.74 -1.78 -7.94
C ALA A 38 -3.80 -2.90 -7.90
N ALA A 39 -4.32 -3.23 -6.72
CA ALA A 39 -5.39 -4.21 -6.56
C ALA A 39 -6.71 -3.68 -7.14
N GLU A 40 -7.10 -2.45 -6.83
CA GLU A 40 -8.34 -1.83 -7.31
C GLU A 40 -8.36 -1.64 -8.84
N MET A 41 -7.20 -1.36 -9.44
CA MET A 41 -7.07 -1.21 -10.89
C MET A 41 -6.95 -2.55 -11.65
N ASP A 42 -6.80 -3.67 -10.96
CA ASP A 42 -6.69 -4.99 -11.58
C ASP A 42 -8.07 -5.57 -11.88
N GLN A 43 -8.62 -5.22 -13.04
CA GLN A 43 -10.00 -5.58 -13.41
C GLN A 43 -10.30 -7.08 -13.31
N PRO A 44 -9.46 -8.02 -13.81
CA PRO A 44 -9.67 -9.46 -13.61
C PRO A 44 -9.80 -9.88 -12.14
N PHE A 45 -9.01 -9.28 -11.25
CA PHE A 45 -9.09 -9.55 -9.82
C PHE A 45 -10.39 -9.00 -9.23
N MET A 46 -10.78 -7.77 -9.60
CA MET A 46 -12.01 -7.16 -9.11
C MET A 46 -13.27 -7.90 -9.56
N ASP A 47 -13.30 -8.36 -10.81
CA ASP A 47 -14.39 -9.19 -11.34
C ASP A 47 -14.49 -10.53 -10.59
N TRP A 48 -13.35 -11.19 -10.36
CA TRP A 48 -13.29 -12.41 -9.53
C TRP A 48 -13.76 -12.15 -8.10
N SER A 49 -13.30 -11.05 -7.47
CA SER A 49 -13.66 -10.66 -6.12
C SER A 49 -15.17 -10.41 -5.98
N GLN A 50 -15.78 -9.76 -6.96
CA GLN A 50 -17.24 -9.57 -7.00
C GLN A 50 -17.99 -10.91 -7.13
N GLY A 51 -17.45 -11.84 -7.91
CA GLY A 51 -17.95 -13.22 -7.99
C GLY A 51 -17.86 -13.95 -6.65
N LEU A 52 -16.76 -13.78 -5.91
CA LEU A 52 -16.57 -14.33 -4.58
C LEU A 52 -17.61 -13.76 -3.59
N VAL A 53 -17.83 -12.44 -3.59
CA VAL A 53 -18.84 -11.79 -2.75
C VAL A 53 -20.24 -12.34 -3.03
N THR A 54 -20.57 -12.62 -4.30
CA THR A 54 -21.85 -13.23 -4.67
C THR A 54 -21.99 -14.64 -4.07
N GLN A 55 -20.93 -15.44 -4.10
CA GLN A 55 -20.92 -16.78 -3.50
C GLN A 55 -21.03 -16.73 -1.97
N ILE A 56 -20.35 -15.78 -1.32
CA ILE A 56 -20.45 -15.56 0.13
C ILE A 56 -21.91 -15.29 0.53
N ARG A 57 -22.62 -14.43 -0.20
CA ARG A 57 -24.03 -14.12 0.08
C ARG A 57 -24.96 -15.33 -0.03
N SER A 58 -24.58 -16.35 -0.80
CA SER A 58 -25.34 -17.58 -0.94
C SER A 58 -24.99 -18.65 0.11
N ASP A 59 -23.94 -18.44 0.90
CA ASP A 59 -23.50 -19.38 1.93
C ASP A 59 -24.04 -18.96 3.31
N PRO A 60 -25.03 -19.69 3.88
CA PRO A 60 -25.59 -19.36 5.19
C PRO A 60 -24.62 -19.65 6.35
N SER A 61 -23.55 -20.40 6.11
CA SER A 61 -22.51 -20.70 7.10
C SER A 61 -21.37 -19.69 7.11
N TYR A 62 -21.33 -18.76 6.15
CA TYR A 62 -20.29 -17.74 6.08
C TYR A 62 -20.56 -16.61 7.08
N SER A 63 -19.66 -16.47 8.05
CA SER A 63 -19.65 -15.39 9.03
C SER A 63 -18.67 -14.29 8.63
N ARG A 64 -19.17 -13.06 8.38
CA ARG A 64 -18.33 -11.94 7.93
C ARG A 64 -17.09 -11.74 8.80
N ILE A 65 -15.90 -11.76 8.17
CA ILE A 65 -14.64 -11.36 8.79
C ILE A 65 -14.71 -9.88 9.21
N PRO A 66 -14.33 -9.51 10.45
CA PRO A 66 -14.42 -8.15 10.96
C PRO A 66 -13.31 -7.25 10.37
N LEU A 67 -13.61 -6.69 9.19
CA LEU A 67 -12.81 -5.66 8.50
C LEU A 67 -13.39 -4.27 8.79
N ASP A 68 -13.35 -3.86 10.05
CA ASP A 68 -14.10 -2.71 10.57
C ASP A 68 -13.45 -1.37 10.21
N THR A 69 -12.12 -1.34 10.06
CA THR A 69 -11.38 -0.12 9.66
C THR A 69 -11.02 -0.12 8.17
N ALA A 70 -10.78 1.08 7.62
CA ALA A 70 -10.27 1.21 6.24
C ALA A 70 -8.94 0.47 6.07
N ALA A 71 -7.99 0.68 7.00
CA ALA A 71 -6.71 -0.01 6.99
C ALA A 71 -6.84 -1.54 6.99
N GLN A 72 -7.79 -2.12 7.74
CA GLN A 72 -8.03 -3.57 7.71
C GLN A 72 -8.58 -4.05 6.37
N ARG A 73 -9.48 -3.28 5.74
CA ARG A 73 -10.01 -3.61 4.41
C ARG A 73 -8.93 -3.54 3.34
N ASP A 74 -8.11 -2.49 3.39
CA ASP A 74 -7.01 -2.26 2.46
C ASP A 74 -5.95 -3.35 2.56
N GLU A 75 -5.53 -3.70 3.77
CA GLU A 75 -4.58 -4.79 4.02
C GLU A 75 -5.13 -6.13 3.53
N PHE A 76 -6.40 -6.42 3.83
CA PHE A 76 -7.05 -7.66 3.36
C PHE A 76 -7.15 -7.71 1.84
N LEU A 77 -7.49 -6.58 1.19
CA LEU A 77 -7.55 -6.47 -0.27
C LEU A 77 -6.20 -6.78 -0.90
N VAL A 78 -5.12 -6.22 -0.35
CA VAL A 78 -3.75 -6.47 -0.81
C VAL A 78 -3.37 -7.95 -0.65
N TRP A 79 -3.62 -8.55 0.52
CA TRP A 79 -3.32 -9.97 0.73
C TRP A 79 -4.09 -10.87 -0.24
N MET A 80 -5.37 -10.57 -0.47
CA MET A 80 -6.20 -11.32 -1.40
C MET A 80 -5.75 -11.14 -2.85
N HIS A 81 -5.33 -9.93 -3.24
CA HIS A 81 -4.76 -9.65 -4.56
C HIS A 81 -3.46 -10.40 -4.79
N ASP A 82 -2.56 -10.39 -3.82
CA ASP A 82 -1.29 -11.11 -3.88
C ASP A 82 -1.52 -12.62 -3.99
N ALA A 83 -2.50 -13.16 -3.27
CA ALA A 83 -2.85 -14.57 -3.34
C ALA A 83 -3.48 -14.93 -4.71
N TYR A 84 -4.37 -14.07 -5.22
CA TYR A 84 -4.98 -14.22 -6.55
C TYR A 84 -3.93 -14.19 -7.66
N ARG A 85 -2.94 -13.31 -7.55
CA ARG A 85 -1.80 -13.21 -8.49
C ARG A 85 -0.69 -14.21 -8.22
N GLN A 86 -0.88 -15.14 -7.28
CA GLN A 86 0.10 -16.17 -6.91
C GLN A 86 1.46 -15.61 -6.46
N ARG A 87 1.49 -14.37 -5.97
CA ARG A 87 2.68 -13.76 -5.35
C ARG A 87 2.93 -14.34 -3.96
N VAL A 88 1.87 -14.83 -3.33
CA VAL A 88 1.89 -15.56 -2.06
C VAL A 88 1.13 -16.86 -2.25
N THR A 89 1.51 -17.89 -1.51
CA THR A 89 0.83 -19.18 -1.59
C THR A 89 -0.54 -19.11 -0.90
N ARG A 90 -1.42 -20.03 -1.30
CA ARG A 90 -2.72 -20.24 -0.64
C ARG A 90 -2.58 -20.52 0.85
N GLN A 91 -1.54 -21.26 1.23
CA GLN A 91 -1.24 -21.62 2.62
C GLN A 91 -0.78 -20.40 3.43
N GLU A 92 0.09 -19.56 2.87
CA GLU A 92 0.53 -18.32 3.52
C GLU A 92 -0.65 -17.36 3.72
N PHE A 93 -1.47 -17.16 2.69
CA PHE A 93 -2.67 -16.32 2.78
C PHE A 93 -3.65 -16.85 3.85
N ALA A 94 -3.90 -18.16 3.87
CA ALA A 94 -4.72 -18.79 4.90
C ALA A 94 -4.13 -18.58 6.30
N ALA A 95 -2.81 -18.71 6.45
CA ALA A 95 -2.13 -18.52 7.73
C ALA A 95 -2.27 -17.07 8.24
N TRP A 96 -2.16 -16.07 7.35
CA TRP A 96 -2.37 -14.67 7.72
C TRP A 96 -3.79 -14.40 8.21
N ILE A 97 -4.80 -14.87 7.47
CA ILE A 97 -6.20 -14.72 7.88
C ILE A 97 -6.43 -15.43 9.22
N ASN A 98 -6.01 -16.69 9.36
CA ASN A 98 -6.23 -17.47 10.57
C ASN A 98 -5.49 -16.88 11.80
N SER A 99 -4.33 -16.29 11.59
CA SER A 99 -3.60 -15.60 12.67
C SER A 99 -4.28 -14.31 13.09
N ARG A 100 -4.88 -13.56 12.16
CA ARG A 100 -5.53 -12.27 12.43
C ARG A 100 -6.97 -12.43 12.93
N TYR A 101 -7.65 -13.48 12.46
CA TYR A 101 -9.06 -13.76 12.66
C TYR A 101 -9.24 -15.23 13.10
N PRO A 102 -8.83 -15.59 14.33
CA PRO A 102 -8.74 -16.98 14.80
C PRO A 102 -10.07 -17.69 15.03
N HIS A 103 -11.21 -17.04 14.78
CA HIS A 103 -12.55 -17.65 14.83
C HIS A 103 -13.22 -17.70 13.45
N HIS A 104 -12.44 -17.45 12.38
CA HIS A 104 -12.92 -17.38 11.00
C HIS A 104 -12.21 -18.38 10.06
N GLN A 105 -11.84 -19.55 10.57
CA GLN A 105 -11.15 -20.58 9.78
C GLN A 105 -12.00 -21.07 8.61
N HIS A 106 -13.31 -21.15 8.81
CA HIS A 106 -14.25 -21.54 7.76
C HIS A 106 -14.20 -20.53 6.60
N GLU A 107 -14.25 -19.22 6.90
CA GLU A 107 -14.20 -18.17 5.88
C GLU A 107 -12.84 -18.11 5.20
N ALA A 108 -11.75 -18.28 5.96
CA ALA A 108 -10.42 -18.37 5.39
C ALA A 108 -10.35 -19.51 4.36
N ALA A 109 -10.81 -20.71 4.73
CA ALA A 109 -10.87 -21.86 3.82
C ALA A 109 -11.81 -21.64 2.64
N PHE A 110 -12.96 -20.99 2.87
CA PHE A 110 -13.93 -20.64 1.83
C PHE A 110 -13.30 -19.75 0.75
N ILE A 111 -12.57 -18.71 1.14
CA ILE A 111 -11.91 -17.79 0.21
C ILE A 111 -10.75 -18.51 -0.50
N VAL A 112 -9.90 -19.21 0.25
CA VAL A 112 -8.71 -19.88 -0.27
C VAL A 112 -9.05 -20.96 -1.31
N SER A 113 -10.14 -21.70 -1.12
CA SER A 113 -10.61 -22.72 -2.07
C SER A 113 -11.08 -22.14 -3.41
N ARG A 114 -11.35 -20.84 -3.48
CA ARG A 114 -11.87 -20.13 -4.67
C ARG A 114 -10.83 -19.25 -5.36
N LEU A 115 -9.61 -19.18 -4.81
CA LEU A 115 -8.48 -18.58 -5.52
C LEU A 115 -8.20 -19.36 -6.82
N PRO A 116 -7.69 -18.70 -7.88
CA PRO A 116 -7.29 -19.35 -9.13
C PRO A 116 -6.04 -20.23 -8.97
#